data_AF-A0AAP3H1J1-F1
#
_entry.id   AF-A0AAP3H1J1-F1
#
_cell.length_a   1.000
_cell.length_b   1.000
_cell.length_c   1.000
_cell.angle_alpha   90.00
_cell.angle_beta   90.00
_cell.angle_gamma   90.00
#
_symmetry.space_group_name_H-M   'P 1'
#
loop_
_entity.id
_entity.type
_entity.pdbx_description
1 polymer ?
#
loop_
_entity_poly.entity_id
_entity_poly.type
_entity_poly.pdbx_seq_one_letter_code
_entity_poly.pdbx_strand_id
1 'polypeptide(L)'
;MAQAAVFVVSLGLSAAQAQTYSLGAVADPEVYGAVPKSAPLARGDYLSAPSEMSLKRFVPPVGDQGQQGSCVGWATAYAARTLLSAKDMEVDSSSRLRNMVLSPAYVFNQIHQPGCNGSYVAEALTLMQRQGVSLLSDFPYDEYSCTAQPSSSVRDKASAFRIKGYSRLWGGSGRNKHVATRRALANGNPVVIVMGVGEGFMRHSGSGTWQPSSTEWNELRSNTLGAHAMTVIGYDDTRGGGAFEVVNSWSSGWGNRGFFWISYEDFNAFVYEGYEVLPPDPPPPPRVVDMGGSARVLHISGDALDVTRTNDGYRLRQPLPSGTRFRVEASSQFNGSLYVIGGDASGDYVTLFPRGDWVTPYTHSGTTLLLPGPTEQHFTRLNDTVGTDYYVLLYTQEPLDAQAVAARMARASGSVAARLRSALGNRLVPQDEMELLASGIGFEADSGDADVAAVVLSIDHVAADPAKDDSDAPLIVLTEPAPEAFDSDDAVIPVPSRLFRLEGMAQDQSEIASLKVEGALSSRYSSRGPFRAEIELPEGPGPHPISIETRDAAGNTARRTFQFSLTFN
;
A
#
# COMPACT_ATOMS: atom_id res chain seq x y z
N MET A 1 87.77 4.80 29.69
CA MET A 1 87.39 6.21 29.98
C MET A 1 86.52 6.68 28.84
N ALA A 2 85.22 6.84 29.09
CA ALA A 2 84.27 7.37 28.12
C ALA A 2 84.31 8.90 28.19
N GLN A 3 84.45 9.57 27.05
CA GLN A 3 84.19 11.01 26.90
C GLN A 3 83.05 11.20 25.92
N ALA A 4 82.03 11.90 26.39
CA ALA A 4 80.92 12.42 25.64
C ALA A 4 81.15 13.91 25.35
N ALA A 5 80.79 14.39 24.16
CA ALA A 5 80.17 15.70 23.93
C ALA A 5 79.78 15.81 22.44
N VAL A 6 78.49 15.74 22.11
CA VAL A 6 77.52 16.85 21.92
C VAL A 6 77.37 17.18 20.42
N PHE A 7 76.30 16.66 19.82
CA PHE A 7 75.74 17.13 18.57
C PHE A 7 74.52 17.99 18.92
N VAL A 8 74.57 19.28 18.59
CA VAL A 8 73.42 20.19 18.70
C VAL A 8 72.52 19.93 17.50
N VAL A 9 71.36 19.32 17.73
CA VAL A 9 70.29 19.23 16.73
C VAL A 9 69.36 20.41 16.95
N SER A 10 69.40 21.38 16.04
CA SER A 10 68.43 22.45 15.91
C SER A 10 67.08 21.88 15.48
N LEU A 11 66.16 21.73 16.43
CA LEU A 11 64.76 21.44 16.16
C LEU A 11 64.11 22.67 15.50
N GLY A 12 63.88 22.59 14.19
CA GLY A 12 63.01 23.50 13.48
C GLY A 12 61.59 23.37 14.01
N LEU A 13 61.07 24.45 14.59
CA LEU A 13 59.65 24.60 14.91
C LEU A 13 58.88 24.70 13.58
N SER A 14 58.25 23.60 13.18
CA SER A 14 57.20 23.64 12.16
C SER A 14 56.01 24.41 12.71
N ALA A 15 55.78 25.62 12.20
CA ALA A 15 54.55 26.36 12.44
C ALA A 15 53.37 25.53 11.91
N ALA A 16 52.51 25.04 12.81
CA ALA A 16 51.24 24.46 12.42
C ALA A 16 50.41 25.56 11.73
N GLN A 17 50.19 25.43 10.42
CA GLN A 17 49.24 26.28 9.71
C GLN A 17 47.85 26.07 10.32
N ALA A 18 47.23 27.16 10.79
CA ALA A 18 45.87 27.12 11.29
C ALA A 18 44.93 26.70 10.15
N GLN A 19 44.27 25.54 10.30
CA GLN A 19 43.28 25.06 9.35
C GLN A 19 42.16 26.11 9.24
N THR A 20 41.99 26.69 8.05
CA THR A 20 40.98 27.71 7.78
C THR A 20 39.70 26.98 7.37
N TYR A 21 38.62 27.16 8.11
CA TYR A 21 37.34 26.49 7.82
C TYR A 21 36.48 27.33 6.88
N SER A 22 35.79 26.67 5.94
CA SER A 22 34.99 27.34 4.92
C SER A 22 33.59 27.69 5.41
N LEU A 23 33.13 28.86 5.00
CA LEU A 23 31.78 29.38 5.22
C LEU A 23 31.03 29.46 3.90
N GLY A 24 29.70 29.56 3.94
CA GLY A 24 28.91 29.66 2.71
C GLY A 24 27.41 29.81 2.90
N ALA A 25 26.96 30.22 4.09
CA ALA A 25 25.57 30.61 4.25
C ALA A 25 25.43 32.06 3.82
N VAL A 26 24.43 32.35 2.99
CA VAL A 26 24.03 33.73 2.71
C VAL A 26 22.84 34.07 3.60
N ALA A 27 23.04 35.00 4.53
CA ALA A 27 21.98 35.50 5.41
C ALA A 27 21.32 36.71 4.76
N ASP A 28 20.02 36.62 4.47
CA ASP A 28 19.26 37.68 3.81
C ASP A 28 17.88 37.84 4.47
N PRO A 29 17.64 38.98 5.17
CA PRO A 29 16.37 39.23 5.86
C PRO A 29 15.13 39.20 4.96
N GLU A 30 15.25 39.53 3.68
CA GLU A 30 14.12 39.49 2.73
C GLU A 30 13.81 38.05 2.34
N VAL A 31 14.84 37.26 2.00
CA VAL A 31 14.70 35.83 1.69
C VAL A 31 14.15 35.07 2.90
N TYR A 32 14.68 35.32 4.10
CA TYR A 32 14.17 34.73 5.33
C TYR A 32 12.75 35.23 5.64
N GLY A 33 12.48 36.52 5.45
CA GLY A 33 11.18 37.14 5.71
C GLY A 33 10.03 36.58 4.87
N ALA A 34 10.33 36.16 3.63
CA ALA A 34 9.38 35.57 2.70
C ALA A 34 8.95 34.14 3.09
N VAL A 35 9.71 33.44 3.93
CA VAL A 35 9.37 32.09 4.38
C VAL A 35 8.19 32.14 5.37
N PRO A 36 7.17 31.27 5.23
CA PRO A 36 6.08 31.17 6.17
C PRO A 36 6.58 30.98 7.60
N LYS A 37 6.08 31.81 8.52
CA LYS A 37 6.43 31.72 9.94
C LYS A 37 5.60 30.63 10.61
N SER A 38 6.26 29.79 11.39
CA SER A 38 5.58 28.77 12.19
C SER A 38 4.59 29.39 13.19
N ALA A 39 3.43 28.77 13.37
CA ALA A 39 2.41 29.22 14.31
C ALA A 39 2.94 29.17 15.76
N PRO A 40 2.62 30.13 16.64
CA PRO A 40 3.04 30.09 18.04
C PRO A 40 2.32 28.95 18.80
N LEU A 41 3.00 28.35 19.78
CA LEU A 41 2.37 27.37 20.69
C LEU A 41 1.60 28.06 21.82
N ALA A 42 0.67 27.32 22.41
CA ALA A 42 0.13 27.66 23.72
C ALA A 42 1.22 27.53 24.79
N ARG A 43 1.20 28.40 25.81
CA ARG A 43 2.20 28.41 26.89
C ARG A 43 2.26 27.08 27.65
N GLY A 44 1.14 26.36 27.76
CA GLY A 44 1.08 25.06 28.44
C GLY A 44 1.98 24.00 27.79
N ASP A 45 1.97 23.92 26.46
CA ASP A 45 2.75 22.93 25.70
C ASP A 45 4.26 23.16 25.81
N TYR A 46 4.68 24.42 25.96
CA TYR A 46 6.08 24.73 26.21
C TYR A 46 6.56 24.26 27.59
N LEU A 47 5.70 24.40 28.62
CA LEU A 47 6.01 24.02 30.00
C LEU A 47 5.94 22.51 30.23
N SER A 48 5.17 21.78 29.42
CA SER A 48 5.07 20.32 29.50
C SER A 48 6.17 19.57 28.74
N ALA A 49 6.87 20.25 27.82
CA ALA A 49 8.00 19.65 27.11
C ALA A 49 9.15 19.30 28.07
N PRO A 50 9.86 18.17 27.86
CA PRO A 50 11.00 17.75 28.69
C PRO A 50 12.04 18.85 28.87
N SER A 51 12.74 18.87 30.01
CA SER A 51 13.83 19.84 30.27
C SER A 51 15.08 19.57 29.43
N GLU A 52 15.19 18.38 28.84
CA GLU A 52 16.28 17.98 27.95
C GLU A 52 15.74 17.10 26.82
N MET A 53 16.35 17.21 25.63
CA MET A 53 16.04 16.39 24.46
C MET A 53 17.28 16.30 23.58
N SER A 54 17.56 15.12 23.04
CA SER A 54 18.67 14.93 22.10
C SER A 54 18.28 14.00 20.95
N LEU A 55 18.43 14.51 19.73
CA LEU A 55 18.32 13.75 18.48
C LEU A 55 19.68 13.17 18.06
N LYS A 56 20.72 13.31 18.89
CA LYS A 56 22.10 12.95 18.54
C LYS A 56 22.27 11.51 18.08
N ARG A 57 21.47 10.57 18.61
CA ARG A 57 21.51 9.15 18.21
C ARG A 57 21.18 8.91 16.73
N PHE A 58 20.45 9.84 16.11
CA PHE A 58 20.03 9.78 14.71
C PHE A 58 20.89 10.64 13.78
N VAL A 59 21.84 11.40 14.33
CA VAL A 59 22.73 12.24 13.53
C VAL A 59 23.67 11.32 12.74
N PRO A 60 23.81 11.50 11.41
CA PRO A 60 24.79 10.74 10.64
C PRO A 60 26.21 11.02 11.14
N PRO A 61 27.21 10.18 10.83
CA PRO A 61 28.60 10.48 11.14
C PRO A 61 28.97 11.90 10.72
N VAL A 62 29.68 12.65 11.55
CA VAL A 62 30.00 14.05 11.27
C VAL A 62 30.75 14.15 9.93
N GLY A 63 30.19 14.98 9.05
CA GLY A 63 30.72 15.23 7.71
C GLY A 63 31.84 16.28 7.69
N ASP A 64 32.46 16.44 6.53
CA ASP A 64 33.47 17.46 6.29
C ASP A 64 33.21 18.13 4.93
N GLN A 65 32.84 19.42 4.98
CA GLN A 65 32.65 20.21 3.77
C GLN A 65 33.97 20.63 3.13
N GLY A 66 35.08 20.55 3.88
CA GLY A 66 36.40 20.94 3.42
C GLY A 66 36.47 22.40 2.97
N GLN A 67 37.04 22.64 1.80
CA GLN A 67 37.30 24.00 1.31
C GLN A 67 36.12 24.66 0.56
N GLN A 68 34.99 23.96 0.37
CA GLN A 68 33.84 24.50 -0.33
C GLN A 68 32.92 25.28 0.62
N GLY A 69 32.34 26.39 0.14
CA GLY A 69 31.30 27.14 0.84
C GLY A 69 29.93 26.45 0.82
N SER A 70 29.86 25.16 1.14
CA SER A 70 28.67 24.32 0.95
C SER A 70 27.90 24.02 2.25
N CYS A 71 28.21 24.72 3.35
CA CYS A 71 27.63 24.47 4.68
C CYS A 71 26.09 24.37 4.69
N VAL A 72 25.40 25.08 3.79
CA VAL A 72 23.94 24.99 3.65
C VAL A 72 23.50 23.58 3.22
N GLY A 73 24.15 22.98 2.21
CA GLY A 73 23.86 21.60 1.78
C GLY A 73 24.17 20.59 2.89
N TRP A 74 25.25 20.83 3.65
CA TRP A 74 25.61 19.98 4.78
C TRP A 74 24.64 20.10 5.96
N ALA A 75 24.19 21.30 6.32
CA ALA A 75 23.23 21.48 7.39
C ALA A 75 21.85 20.91 7.02
N THR A 76 21.37 21.20 5.80
CA THR A 76 20.03 20.83 5.36
C THR A 76 19.92 19.35 4.95
N ALA A 77 20.57 18.95 3.86
CA ALA A 77 20.49 17.61 3.32
C ALA A 77 21.24 16.59 4.17
N TYR A 78 22.54 16.84 4.41
CA TYR A 78 23.37 15.85 5.09
C TYR A 78 22.94 15.65 6.54
N ALA A 79 22.87 16.71 7.34
CA ALA A 79 22.54 16.60 8.77
C ALA A 79 21.02 16.47 9.00
N ALA A 80 20.24 17.53 8.77
CA ALA A 80 18.84 17.58 9.18
C ALA A 80 17.97 16.51 8.49
N ARG A 81 18.08 16.34 7.17
CA ARG A 81 17.22 15.38 6.45
C ARG A 81 17.60 13.93 6.67
N THR A 82 18.90 13.61 6.73
CA THR A 82 19.34 12.24 7.08
C THR A 82 18.88 11.90 8.50
N LEU A 83 19.00 12.83 9.45
CA LEU A 83 18.52 12.66 10.82
C LEU A 83 17.03 12.32 10.84
N LEU A 84 16.21 13.03 10.07
CA LEU A 84 14.77 12.76 9.98
C LEU A 84 14.49 11.34 9.44
N SER A 85 15.22 10.87 8.41
CA SER A 85 15.10 9.49 7.92
C SER A 85 15.50 8.47 8.98
N ALA A 86 16.63 8.70 9.66
CA ALA A 86 17.13 7.81 10.69
C ALA A 86 16.17 7.70 11.88
N LYS A 87 15.56 8.82 12.28
CA LYS A 87 14.54 8.87 13.33
C LYS A 87 13.29 8.07 12.95
N ASP A 88 12.76 8.28 11.74
CA ASP A 88 11.57 7.59 11.25
C ASP A 88 11.76 6.07 11.16
N MET A 89 12.95 5.64 10.75
CA MET A 89 13.31 4.22 10.65
C MET A 89 13.84 3.60 11.96
N GLU A 90 13.92 4.38 13.05
CA GLU A 90 14.56 4.00 14.31
C GLU A 90 15.97 3.37 14.11
N VAL A 91 16.78 4.01 13.28
CA VAL A 91 18.15 3.62 12.98
C VAL A 91 19.14 4.52 13.72
N ASP A 92 19.88 3.93 14.66
CA ASP A 92 20.84 4.62 15.53
C ASP A 92 22.28 4.09 15.42
N SER A 93 22.50 3.02 14.64
CA SER A 93 23.81 2.40 14.49
C SER A 93 24.62 3.08 13.37
N SER A 94 25.87 3.43 13.67
CA SER A 94 26.72 4.20 12.76
C SER A 94 26.96 3.52 11.40
N SER A 95 26.93 2.17 11.33
CA SER A 95 27.06 1.43 10.06
C SER A 95 25.83 1.56 9.18
N ARG A 96 24.62 1.48 9.76
CA ARG A 96 23.36 1.64 9.02
C ARG A 96 23.12 3.09 8.62
N LEU A 97 23.47 4.03 9.49
CA LEU A 97 23.40 5.47 9.20
C LEU A 97 24.21 5.86 7.96
N ARG A 98 25.40 5.26 7.76
CA ARG A 98 26.25 5.55 6.58
C ARG A 98 25.57 5.21 5.25
N ASN A 99 24.68 4.23 5.22
CA ASN A 99 24.01 3.78 3.99
C ASN A 99 22.78 4.62 3.62
N MET A 100 22.35 5.52 4.49
CA MET A 100 21.18 6.39 4.28
C MET A 100 21.54 7.88 4.26
N VAL A 101 22.83 8.20 4.26
CA VAL A 101 23.31 9.59 4.20
C VAL A 101 22.86 10.23 2.90
N LEU A 102 22.27 11.41 3.01
CA LEU A 102 21.83 12.19 1.88
C LEU A 102 22.90 13.17 1.41
N SER A 103 22.93 13.40 0.10
CA SER A 103 24.01 14.15 -0.54
C SER A 103 23.89 15.67 -0.29
N PRO A 104 24.90 16.32 0.32
CA PRO A 104 24.95 17.77 0.40
C PRO A 104 25.21 18.40 -0.98
N ALA A 105 25.96 17.72 -1.86
CA ALA A 105 26.22 18.18 -3.23
C ALA A 105 24.95 18.20 -4.08
N TYR A 106 24.01 17.24 -3.88
CA TYR A 106 22.74 17.23 -4.62
C TYR A 106 22.00 18.54 -4.43
N VAL A 107 21.97 19.06 -3.20
CA VAL A 107 21.34 20.34 -2.92
C VAL A 107 22.22 21.49 -3.38
N PHE A 108 23.45 21.58 -2.87
CA PHE A 108 24.33 22.74 -3.07
C PHE A 108 24.59 23.04 -4.55
N ASN A 109 24.89 22.02 -5.36
CA ASN A 109 25.24 22.22 -6.77
C ASN A 109 24.07 22.77 -7.61
N GLN A 110 22.83 22.66 -7.13
CA GLN A 110 21.65 23.15 -7.84
C GLN A 110 21.27 24.60 -7.46
N ILE A 111 21.81 25.13 -6.36
CA ILE A 111 21.39 26.43 -5.77
C ILE A 111 22.57 27.36 -5.41
N HIS A 112 23.80 26.94 -5.67
CA HIS A 112 24.96 27.73 -5.29
C HIS A 112 24.95 29.11 -5.96
N GLN A 113 25.53 30.09 -5.27
CA GLN A 113 25.83 31.40 -5.84
C GLN A 113 27.01 31.32 -6.82
N PRO A 114 27.17 32.29 -7.73
CA PRO A 114 28.26 32.29 -8.70
C PRO A 114 29.63 32.03 -8.06
N GLY A 115 30.38 31.09 -8.64
CA GLY A 115 31.70 30.70 -8.15
C GLY A 115 31.69 29.77 -6.94
N CYS A 116 30.60 29.03 -6.68
CA CYS A 116 30.45 28.17 -5.49
C CYS A 116 30.52 28.94 -4.17
N ASN A 117 30.16 30.23 -4.17
CA ASN A 117 30.29 31.13 -3.01
C ASN A 117 29.04 31.12 -2.12
N GLY A 118 28.65 29.94 -1.65
CA GLY A 118 27.53 29.79 -0.73
C GLY A 118 26.17 29.66 -1.38
N SER A 119 25.13 29.58 -0.54
CA SER A 119 23.72 29.53 -0.94
C SER A 119 22.79 29.95 0.19
N TYR A 120 21.48 29.99 -0.09
CA TYR A 120 20.44 30.31 0.89
C TYR A 120 19.81 29.04 1.47
N VAL A 121 19.61 28.99 2.80
CA VAL A 121 18.93 27.86 3.46
C VAL A 121 17.50 27.70 2.97
N ALA A 122 16.79 28.81 2.72
CA ALA A 122 15.42 28.78 2.19
C ALA A 122 15.33 28.10 0.81
N GLU A 123 16.30 28.32 -0.08
CA GLU A 123 16.35 27.69 -1.40
C GLU A 123 16.64 26.20 -1.30
N ALA A 124 17.56 25.81 -0.40
CA ALA A 124 17.84 24.41 -0.10
C ALA A 124 16.58 23.68 0.36
N LEU A 125 15.86 24.23 1.34
CA LEU A 125 14.63 23.62 1.85
C LEU A 125 13.50 23.60 0.81
N THR A 126 13.42 24.63 -0.05
CA THR A 126 12.48 24.63 -1.19
C THR A 126 12.78 23.50 -2.18
N LEU A 127 14.06 23.32 -2.53
CA LEU A 127 14.50 22.25 -3.42
C LEU A 127 14.19 20.88 -2.82
N MET A 128 14.48 20.69 -1.53
CA MET A 128 14.19 19.46 -0.79
C MET A 128 12.69 19.16 -0.71
N GLN A 129 11.84 20.18 -0.61
CA GLN A 129 10.39 19.99 -0.63
C GLN A 129 9.90 19.57 -2.02
N ARG A 130 10.43 20.19 -3.09
CA ARG A 130 9.99 19.94 -4.48
C ARG A 130 10.55 18.64 -5.06
N GLN A 131 11.85 18.43 -4.93
CA GLN A 131 12.57 17.33 -5.57
C GLN A 131 12.96 16.21 -4.60
N GLY A 132 13.08 16.51 -3.31
CA GLY A 132 13.74 15.62 -2.35
C GLY A 132 15.26 15.72 -2.44
N VAL A 133 15.96 14.68 -1.99
CA VAL A 133 17.43 14.63 -1.94
C VAL A 133 17.91 13.22 -2.29
N SER A 134 18.94 13.09 -3.11
CA SER A 134 19.53 11.78 -3.39
C SER A 134 20.39 11.28 -2.23
N LEU A 135 20.64 9.96 -2.21
CA LEU A 135 21.69 9.40 -1.37
C LEU A 135 23.06 9.96 -1.79
N LEU A 136 23.98 10.05 -0.82
CA LEU A 136 25.37 10.43 -1.04
C LEU A 136 26.09 9.44 -1.97
N SER A 137 25.71 8.16 -1.94
CA SER A 137 26.25 7.14 -2.85
C SER A 137 25.80 7.33 -4.30
N ASP A 138 24.59 7.83 -4.54
CA ASP A 138 24.06 8.11 -5.87
C ASP A 138 24.57 9.45 -6.43
N PHE A 139 24.90 10.41 -5.56
CA PHE A 139 25.46 11.71 -5.95
C PHE A 139 26.58 12.12 -4.97
N PRO A 140 27.83 11.68 -5.21
CA PRO A 140 28.95 11.94 -4.31
C PRO A 140 29.30 13.42 -4.15
N TYR A 141 29.86 13.77 -3.00
CA TYR A 141 30.35 15.11 -2.71
C TYR A 141 31.79 15.30 -3.22
N ASP A 142 32.06 16.46 -3.81
CA ASP A 142 33.39 16.90 -4.24
C ASP A 142 33.62 18.34 -3.75
N GLU A 143 34.55 18.53 -2.81
CA GLU A 143 34.86 19.87 -2.27
C GLU A 143 35.50 20.81 -3.31
N TYR A 144 36.02 20.28 -4.41
CA TYR A 144 36.70 21.05 -5.46
C TYR A 144 35.76 21.45 -6.60
N SER A 145 34.50 20.98 -6.61
CA SER A 145 33.55 21.23 -7.69
C SER A 145 32.11 21.38 -7.19
N CYS A 146 31.41 22.38 -7.73
CA CYS A 146 29.96 22.53 -7.52
C CYS A 146 29.14 22.47 -8.82
N THR A 147 29.77 22.09 -9.95
CA THR A 147 29.13 22.18 -11.27
C THR A 147 28.36 20.93 -11.67
N ALA A 148 28.62 19.79 -11.02
CA ALA A 148 27.94 18.54 -11.34
C ALA A 148 26.43 18.68 -11.08
N GLN A 149 25.60 18.22 -12.02
CA GLN A 149 24.15 18.24 -11.91
C GLN A 149 23.60 16.81 -11.85
N PRO A 150 22.54 16.53 -11.06
CA PRO A 150 21.97 15.19 -11.00
C PRO A 150 21.31 14.81 -12.34
N SER A 151 21.36 13.52 -12.68
CA SER A 151 20.64 12.97 -13.82
C SER A 151 19.14 12.83 -13.52
N SER A 152 18.32 12.50 -14.52
CA SER A 152 16.90 12.19 -14.30
C SER A 152 16.72 11.04 -13.31
N SER A 153 17.47 9.94 -13.49
CA SER A 153 17.41 8.79 -12.58
C SER A 153 17.76 9.14 -11.14
N VAL A 154 18.76 10.01 -10.92
CA VAL A 154 19.11 10.47 -9.57
C VAL A 154 17.99 11.34 -8.98
N ARG A 155 17.35 12.20 -9.78
CA ARG A 155 16.18 12.99 -9.36
C ARG A 155 14.97 12.12 -9.03
N ASP A 156 14.71 11.06 -9.79
CA ASP A 156 13.61 10.13 -9.54
C ASP A 156 13.77 9.44 -8.19
N LYS A 157 14.99 8.94 -7.89
CA LYS A 157 15.33 8.37 -6.57
C LYS A 157 15.23 9.41 -5.45
N ALA A 158 15.66 10.65 -5.70
CA ALA A 158 15.63 11.73 -4.71
C ALA A 158 14.21 12.04 -4.21
N SER A 159 13.19 11.82 -5.03
CA SER A 159 11.79 12.10 -4.69
C SER A 159 11.27 11.32 -3.48
N ALA A 160 11.88 10.17 -3.17
CA ALA A 160 11.57 9.37 -1.98
C ALA A 160 11.96 10.09 -0.67
N PHE A 161 12.86 11.08 -0.73
CA PHE A 161 13.39 11.79 0.43
C PHE A 161 12.94 13.25 0.52
N ARG A 162 11.74 13.57 0.01
CA ARG A 162 11.14 14.88 0.21
C ARG A 162 10.94 15.20 1.69
N ILE A 163 11.01 16.49 2.02
CA ILE A 163 10.46 17.03 3.26
C ILE A 163 9.00 17.41 3.01
N LYS A 164 8.15 17.31 4.05
CA LYS A 164 6.77 17.79 3.96
C LYS A 164 6.73 19.30 3.74
N GLY A 165 7.60 20.00 4.45
CA GLY A 165 7.78 21.43 4.33
C GLY A 165 8.76 21.96 5.35
N TYR A 166 8.80 23.27 5.47
CA TYR A 166 9.64 23.98 6.41
C TYR A 166 9.00 25.31 6.77
N SER A 167 9.41 25.88 7.89
CA SER A 167 8.94 27.19 8.32
C SER A 167 10.04 27.93 9.05
N ARG A 168 9.99 29.26 9.02
CA ARG A 168 10.87 30.07 9.86
C ARG A 168 10.34 30.14 11.27
N LEU A 169 11.25 30.15 12.23
CA LEU A 169 10.91 30.15 13.66
C LEU A 169 10.69 31.56 14.23
N TRP A 170 11.29 32.59 13.64
CA TRP A 170 11.18 33.97 14.11
C TRP A 170 11.17 35.00 12.98
N GLY A 171 10.88 36.25 13.34
CA GLY A 171 11.06 37.43 12.47
C GLY A 171 12.30 38.22 12.83
N GLY A 172 12.55 39.34 12.12
CA GLY A 172 13.80 40.11 12.23
C GLY A 172 14.14 40.64 13.63
N SER A 173 13.19 40.70 14.57
CA SER A 173 13.39 41.16 15.96
C SER A 173 13.29 40.05 17.02
N GLY A 174 13.42 38.78 16.64
CA GLY A 174 13.19 37.64 17.53
C GLY A 174 14.06 37.68 18.80
N ARG A 175 13.48 38.09 19.94
CA ARG A 175 14.17 38.11 21.25
C ARG A 175 14.23 36.73 21.93
N ASN A 176 13.34 35.82 21.56
CA ASN A 176 13.16 34.50 22.17
C ASN A 176 13.39 33.38 21.16
N LYS A 177 14.48 33.45 20.38
CA LYS A 177 14.81 32.45 19.33
C LYS A 177 14.97 31.05 19.94
N HIS A 178 15.56 30.97 21.14
CA HIS A 178 15.67 29.74 21.92
C HIS A 178 14.31 29.08 22.20
N VAL A 179 13.28 29.83 22.60
CA VAL A 179 11.94 29.26 22.87
C VAL A 179 11.38 28.55 21.64
N ALA A 180 11.47 29.19 20.47
CA ALA A 180 10.96 28.63 19.22
C ALA A 180 11.79 27.41 18.75
N THR A 181 13.10 27.43 18.97
CA THR A 181 14.02 26.33 18.63
C THR A 181 13.80 25.13 19.54
N ARG A 182 13.76 25.34 20.86
CA ARG A 182 13.45 24.33 21.88
C ARG A 182 12.14 23.61 21.56
N ARG A 183 11.12 24.36 21.15
CA ARG A 183 9.85 23.79 20.70
C ARG A 183 10.01 22.82 19.53
N ALA A 184 10.65 23.26 18.44
CA ALA A 184 10.79 22.43 17.25
C ALA A 184 11.48 21.10 17.62
N LEU A 185 12.52 21.18 18.46
CA LEU A 185 13.22 20.01 18.98
C LEU A 185 12.36 19.14 19.89
N ALA A 186 11.48 19.72 20.71
CA ALA A 186 10.54 18.96 21.55
C ALA A 186 9.53 18.16 20.71
N ASN A 187 9.15 18.66 19.53
CA ASN A 187 8.39 17.92 18.52
C ASN A 187 9.26 16.90 17.75
N GLY A 188 10.56 16.83 18.07
CA GLY A 188 11.56 15.99 17.42
C GLY A 188 11.91 16.43 16.00
N ASN A 189 11.74 17.73 15.69
CA ASN A 189 12.12 18.32 14.41
C ASN A 189 13.49 19.00 14.56
N PRO A 190 14.49 18.68 13.73
CA PRO A 190 15.76 19.39 13.74
C PRO A 190 15.58 20.83 13.25
N VAL A 191 16.43 21.73 13.72
CA VAL A 191 16.41 23.14 13.32
C VAL A 191 17.68 23.49 12.58
N VAL A 192 17.55 23.90 11.32
CA VAL A 192 18.69 24.44 10.57
C VAL A 192 18.83 25.92 10.89
N ILE A 193 20.03 26.35 11.26
CA ILE A 193 20.32 27.72 11.65
C ILE A 193 21.38 28.36 10.76
N VAL A 194 21.34 29.68 10.63
CA VAL A 194 22.45 30.49 10.12
C VAL A 194 22.98 31.34 11.26
N MET A 195 24.25 31.14 11.62
CA MET A 195 24.91 31.80 12.74
C MET A 195 26.07 32.66 12.27
N GLY A 196 26.24 33.83 12.88
CA GLY A 196 27.45 34.64 12.76
C GLY A 196 28.62 33.97 13.49
N VAL A 197 29.72 33.72 12.77
CA VAL A 197 30.91 33.06 13.29
C VAL A 197 32.16 33.89 13.02
N GLY A 198 33.02 33.98 14.03
CA GLY A 198 34.33 34.64 13.94
C GLY A 198 35.48 33.67 14.19
N GLU A 199 36.69 34.22 14.31
CA GLU A 199 37.91 33.44 14.49
C GLU A 199 37.90 32.59 15.77
N GLY A 200 37.26 33.09 16.84
CA GLY A 200 37.12 32.39 18.11
C GLY A 200 36.30 31.10 17.97
N PHE A 201 35.19 31.16 17.24
CA PHE A 201 34.39 30.00 16.87
C PHE A 201 35.18 29.00 16.01
N MET A 202 35.89 29.48 14.98
CA MET A 202 36.70 28.61 14.12
C MET A 202 37.76 27.82 14.91
N ARG A 203 38.31 28.43 15.97
CA ARG A 203 39.30 27.81 16.87
C ARG A 203 38.71 27.00 18.02
N HIS A 204 37.38 26.91 18.12
CA HIS A 204 36.73 26.20 19.22
C HIS A 204 37.15 24.72 19.24
N SER A 205 37.44 24.22 20.45
CA SER A 205 37.87 22.84 20.68
C SER A 205 37.35 22.32 22.02
N GLY A 206 37.15 21.01 22.12
CA GLY A 206 36.73 20.34 23.36
C GLY A 206 35.21 20.32 23.58
N SER A 207 34.78 19.77 24.73
CA SER A 207 33.37 19.51 25.06
C SER A 207 32.62 20.66 25.73
N GLY A 208 33.29 21.80 25.91
CA GLY A 208 32.72 22.98 26.55
C GLY A 208 31.60 23.62 25.75
N THR A 209 30.82 24.49 26.40
CA THR A 209 29.94 25.43 25.69
C THR A 209 30.83 26.47 25.01
N TRP A 210 30.60 26.72 23.71
CA TRP A 210 31.27 27.81 23.01
C TRP A 210 30.89 29.14 23.65
N GLN A 211 31.89 30.00 23.86
CA GLN A 211 31.72 31.31 24.44
C GLN A 211 32.31 32.34 23.47
N PRO A 212 31.52 33.28 22.94
CA PRO A 212 32.01 34.31 22.05
C PRO A 212 33.00 35.25 22.76
N SER A 213 34.09 35.55 22.08
CA SER A 213 35.07 36.53 22.53
C SER A 213 34.52 37.96 22.48
N SER A 214 35.17 38.89 23.17
CA SER A 214 34.84 40.33 23.07
C SER A 214 34.98 40.86 21.63
N THR A 215 35.91 40.31 20.86
CA THR A 215 36.08 40.59 19.44
C THR A 215 34.84 40.17 18.64
N GLU A 216 34.38 38.93 18.81
CA GLU A 216 33.18 38.43 18.10
C GLU A 216 31.92 39.20 18.48
N TRP A 217 31.80 39.67 19.73
CA TRP A 217 30.73 40.58 20.11
C TRP A 217 30.81 41.94 19.41
N ASN A 218 32.00 42.47 19.17
CA ASN A 218 32.17 43.71 18.41
C ASN A 218 31.88 43.49 16.92
N GLU A 219 32.32 42.37 16.36
CA GLU A 219 32.05 41.97 14.98
C GLU A 219 30.56 41.73 14.72
N LEU A 220 29.84 41.14 15.69
CA LEU A 220 28.39 41.01 15.66
C LEU A 220 27.71 42.38 15.56
N ARG A 221 28.15 43.35 16.37
CA ARG A 221 27.59 44.72 16.37
C ARG A 221 27.92 45.50 15.10
N SER A 222 29.09 45.25 14.51
CA SER A 222 29.51 45.88 13.25
C SER A 222 29.06 45.11 12.00
N ASN A 223 28.36 43.98 12.16
CA ASN A 223 27.92 43.10 11.08
C ASN A 223 29.07 42.63 10.17
N THR A 224 30.18 42.20 10.79
CA THR A 224 31.40 41.75 10.10
C THR A 224 31.72 40.27 10.31
N LEU A 225 30.89 39.54 11.06
CA LEU A 225 31.00 38.09 11.20
C LEU A 225 30.69 37.38 9.88
N GLY A 226 31.34 36.24 9.65
CA GLY A 226 30.96 35.33 8.57
C GLY A 226 29.68 34.56 8.91
N ALA A 227 28.94 34.11 7.91
CA ALA A 227 27.69 33.37 8.12
C ALA A 227 27.89 31.87 7.84
N HIS A 228 27.47 31.04 8.80
CA HIS A 228 27.63 29.58 8.75
C HIS A 228 26.31 28.85 9.02
N ALA A 229 26.01 27.84 8.22
CA ALA A 229 24.81 27.03 8.39
C ALA A 229 25.12 25.73 9.14
N MET A 230 24.31 25.42 10.15
CA MET A 230 24.46 24.23 10.99
C MET A 230 23.09 23.68 11.43
N THR A 231 23.07 22.51 12.08
CA THR A 231 21.82 21.90 12.57
C THR A 231 21.82 21.79 14.08
N VAL A 232 20.81 22.37 14.71
CA VAL A 232 20.49 22.16 16.13
C VAL A 232 19.78 20.83 16.29
N ILE A 233 20.26 20.01 17.22
CA ILE A 233 19.85 18.61 17.38
C ILE A 233 19.35 18.29 18.78
N GLY A 234 19.49 19.20 19.74
CA GLY A 234 19.10 18.95 21.11
C GLY A 234 19.20 20.20 21.97
N TYR A 235 18.62 20.11 23.16
CA TYR A 235 18.68 21.15 24.18
C TYR A 235 18.77 20.54 25.57
N ASP A 236 19.31 21.31 26.48
CA ASP A 236 19.39 21.00 27.91
C ASP A 236 19.15 22.31 28.69
N ASP A 237 17.97 22.43 29.30
CA ASP A 237 17.56 23.59 30.08
C ASP A 237 18.37 23.72 31.40
N THR A 238 19.01 22.65 31.85
CA THR A 238 19.77 22.61 33.11
C THR A 238 21.22 23.07 32.93
N ARG A 239 21.70 23.10 31.69
CA ARG A 239 23.08 23.46 31.37
C ARG A 239 23.30 24.98 31.37
N GLY A 240 23.78 25.51 32.49
CA GLY A 240 24.23 26.91 32.59
C GLY A 240 23.13 27.94 32.31
N GLY A 241 21.87 27.62 32.66
CA GLY A 241 20.70 28.45 32.34
C GLY A 241 20.03 28.12 30.99
N GLY A 242 20.50 27.07 30.31
CA GLY A 242 19.93 26.53 29.09
C GLY A 242 20.88 26.63 27.90
N ALA A 243 21.04 25.53 27.17
CA ALA A 243 21.91 25.48 25.99
C ALA A 243 21.37 24.55 24.90
N PHE A 244 21.79 24.79 23.66
CA PHE A 244 21.53 23.91 22.51
C PHE A 244 22.77 23.11 22.13
N GLU A 245 22.57 21.86 21.73
CA GLU A 245 23.59 21.05 21.05
C GLU A 245 23.43 21.19 19.54
N VAL A 246 24.55 21.46 18.86
CA VAL A 246 24.58 21.74 17.43
C VAL A 246 25.63 20.85 16.77
N VAL A 247 25.29 20.27 15.63
CA VAL A 247 26.23 19.52 14.77
C VAL A 247 26.78 20.42 13.66
N ASN A 248 28.09 20.37 13.47
CA ASN A 248 28.83 21.12 12.45
C ASN A 248 29.28 20.19 11.31
N SER A 249 29.85 20.76 10.24
CA SER A 249 30.31 20.08 9.02
C SER A 249 31.81 20.26 8.75
N TRP A 250 32.62 20.29 9.80
CA TRP A 250 34.09 20.47 9.74
C TRP A 250 34.86 19.28 10.30
N SER A 251 34.42 18.07 9.96
CA SER A 251 34.93 16.78 10.46
C SER A 251 34.72 16.57 11.97
N SER A 252 35.00 15.34 12.42
CA SER A 252 35.03 15.02 13.85
C SER A 252 36.27 15.58 14.58
N GLY A 253 37.22 16.21 13.88
CA GLY A 253 38.39 16.83 14.49
C GLY A 253 38.08 18.18 15.15
N TRP A 254 37.02 18.86 14.71
CA TRP A 254 36.62 20.17 15.22
C TRP A 254 35.71 20.06 16.46
N GLY A 255 35.82 21.01 17.40
CA GLY A 255 34.95 21.09 18.58
C GLY A 255 34.94 19.82 19.44
N ASN A 256 33.73 19.36 19.80
CA ASN A 256 33.48 18.12 20.53
C ASN A 256 33.10 17.01 19.56
N ARG A 257 34.08 16.44 18.86
CA ARG A 257 33.83 15.40 17.84
C ARG A 257 32.86 15.87 16.74
N GLY A 258 32.94 17.15 16.36
CA GLY A 258 32.07 17.78 15.38
C GLY A 258 30.81 18.45 15.93
N PHE A 259 30.61 18.39 17.25
CA PHE A 259 29.48 19.03 17.95
C PHE A 259 29.97 20.18 18.81
N PHE A 260 29.07 21.09 19.16
CA PHE A 260 29.32 22.07 20.22
C PHE A 260 28.02 22.42 20.94
N TRP A 261 28.16 23.12 22.06
CA TRP A 261 27.02 23.67 22.79
C TRP A 261 27.05 25.19 22.75
N ILE A 262 25.88 25.82 22.67
CA ILE A 262 25.71 27.28 22.71
C ILE A 262 24.64 27.63 23.74
N SER A 263 24.90 28.63 24.58
CA SER A 263 23.91 29.09 25.57
C SER A 263 22.67 29.67 24.89
N TYR A 264 21.51 29.66 25.54
CA TYR A 264 20.31 30.31 25.00
C TYR A 264 20.52 31.80 24.76
N GLU A 265 21.31 32.47 25.60
CA GLU A 265 21.65 33.89 25.46
C GLU A 265 22.46 34.14 24.18
N ASP A 266 23.57 33.43 24.00
CA ASP A 266 24.42 33.55 22.81
C ASP A 266 23.68 33.13 21.55
N PHE A 267 22.83 32.10 21.64
CA PHE A 267 21.98 31.67 20.52
C PHE A 267 21.02 32.79 20.08
N ASN A 268 20.39 33.48 21.03
CA ASN A 268 19.51 34.60 20.70
C ASN A 268 20.28 35.75 20.01
N ALA A 269 21.55 35.96 20.37
CA ALA A 269 22.38 37.04 19.83
C ALA A 269 23.00 36.71 18.47
N PHE A 270 23.67 35.56 18.34
CA PHE A 270 24.52 35.23 17.18
C PHE A 270 23.78 34.51 16.05
N VAL A 271 22.59 33.93 16.29
CA VAL A 271 21.85 33.23 15.24
C VAL A 271 20.93 34.18 14.49
N TYR A 272 21.14 34.34 13.18
CA TYR A 272 20.35 35.22 12.33
C TYR A 272 19.04 34.55 11.89
N GLU A 273 19.13 33.32 11.38
CA GLU A 273 18.01 32.59 10.77
C GLU A 273 17.82 31.22 11.44
N GLY A 274 16.57 30.74 11.49
CA GLY A 274 16.24 29.44 12.04
C GLY A 274 15.02 28.83 11.36
N TYR A 275 15.21 27.62 10.84
CA TYR A 275 14.25 26.89 10.05
C TYR A 275 13.91 25.57 10.70
N GLU A 276 12.63 25.37 11.02
CA GLU A 276 12.10 24.08 11.40
C GLU A 276 11.88 23.24 10.14
N VAL A 277 12.55 22.09 10.06
CA VAL A 277 12.38 21.13 8.96
C VAL A 277 11.31 20.12 9.37
N LEU A 278 10.20 20.08 8.63
CA LEU A 278 9.09 19.19 8.96
C LEU A 278 9.32 17.79 8.37
N PRO A 279 9.17 16.72 9.17
CA PRO A 279 9.27 15.35 8.68
C PRO A 279 8.19 15.07 7.63
N PRO A 280 8.41 14.07 6.75
CA PRO A 280 7.31 13.51 5.97
C PRO A 280 6.17 13.02 6.89
N ASP A 281 4.97 12.89 6.35
CA ASP A 281 3.90 12.22 7.10
C ASP A 281 4.34 10.80 7.47
N PRO A 282 3.97 10.30 8.66
CA PRO A 282 4.26 8.91 9.01
C PRO A 282 3.68 8.00 7.92
N PRO A 283 4.34 6.87 7.62
CA PRO A 283 3.75 5.90 6.70
C PRO A 283 2.35 5.53 7.20
N PRO A 284 1.37 5.33 6.30
CA PRO A 284 0.06 4.84 6.70
C PRO A 284 0.23 3.54 7.51
N PRO A 285 -0.67 3.27 8.47
CA PRO A 285 -0.62 2.02 9.22
C PRO A 285 -0.59 0.82 8.26
N PRO A 286 0.09 -0.28 8.64
CA PRO A 286 0.15 -1.47 7.80
C PRO A 286 -1.26 -1.97 7.50
N ARG A 287 -1.51 -2.27 6.22
CA ARG A 287 -2.76 -2.83 5.70
C ARG A 287 -3.18 -4.04 6.52
N VAL A 288 -4.40 -4.03 7.06
CA VAL A 288 -4.94 -5.16 7.83
C VAL A 288 -5.89 -5.92 6.92
N VAL A 289 -5.44 -7.08 6.42
CA VAL A 289 -6.29 -7.94 5.60
C VAL A 289 -7.38 -8.55 6.48
N ASP A 290 -8.62 -8.15 6.23
CA ASP A 290 -9.81 -8.58 6.97
C ASP A 290 -10.85 -9.27 6.08
N MET A 291 -10.72 -9.13 4.76
CA MET A 291 -11.49 -9.88 3.77
C MET A 291 -10.56 -10.63 2.82
N GLY A 292 -10.88 -11.90 2.58
CA GLY A 292 -10.15 -12.73 1.64
C GLY A 292 -11.03 -13.86 1.12
N GLY A 293 -10.77 -14.30 -0.11
CA GLY A 293 -11.54 -15.36 -0.73
C GLY A 293 -10.85 -15.91 -1.97
N SER A 294 -11.21 -17.12 -2.36
CA SER A 294 -10.72 -17.74 -3.58
C SER A 294 -11.85 -18.46 -4.31
N ALA A 295 -11.63 -18.75 -5.59
CA ALA A 295 -12.54 -19.55 -6.38
C ALA A 295 -11.81 -20.41 -7.42
N ARG A 296 -12.48 -21.44 -7.90
CA ARG A 296 -12.12 -22.18 -9.11
C ARG A 296 -13.35 -22.45 -9.95
N VAL A 297 -13.15 -22.51 -11.26
CA VAL A 297 -14.19 -22.78 -12.24
C VAL A 297 -13.97 -24.19 -12.78
N LEU A 298 -15.02 -25.00 -12.75
CA LEU A 298 -14.98 -26.39 -13.20
C LEU A 298 -15.96 -26.58 -14.34
N HIS A 299 -15.48 -27.12 -15.45
CA HIS A 299 -16.31 -27.57 -16.56
C HIS A 299 -17.21 -28.74 -16.13
N ILE A 300 -18.30 -29.02 -16.85
CA ILE A 300 -19.20 -30.15 -16.55
C ILE A 300 -18.48 -31.51 -16.58
N SER A 301 -17.37 -31.64 -17.32
CA SER A 301 -16.48 -32.82 -17.31
C SER A 301 -15.71 -33.01 -15.99
N GLY A 302 -15.67 -31.99 -15.13
CA GLY A 302 -14.85 -31.95 -13.92
C GLY A 302 -13.48 -31.26 -14.11
N ASP A 303 -13.11 -30.91 -15.34
CA ASP A 303 -11.83 -30.23 -15.61
C ASP A 303 -11.84 -28.79 -15.09
N ALA A 304 -10.74 -28.38 -14.48
CA ALA A 304 -10.55 -27.00 -14.07
C ALA A 304 -10.28 -26.10 -15.28
N LEU A 305 -10.98 -24.97 -15.33
CA LEU A 305 -10.79 -23.96 -16.38
C LEU A 305 -9.77 -22.91 -15.93
N ASP A 306 -8.70 -22.76 -16.70
CA ASP A 306 -7.63 -21.82 -16.40
C ASP A 306 -8.06 -20.36 -16.57
N VAL A 307 -7.49 -19.50 -15.71
CA VAL A 307 -7.67 -18.04 -15.76
C VAL A 307 -6.38 -17.27 -16.00
N THR A 308 -6.54 -16.03 -16.42
CA THR A 308 -5.50 -14.99 -16.43
C THR A 308 -6.00 -13.78 -15.65
N ARG A 309 -5.12 -13.20 -14.81
CA ARG A 309 -5.42 -11.97 -14.08
C ARG A 309 -5.53 -10.79 -15.04
N THR A 310 -6.50 -9.94 -14.81
CA THR A 310 -6.72 -8.67 -15.51
C THR A 310 -6.70 -7.52 -14.50
N ASN A 311 -6.81 -6.27 -14.97
CA ASN A 311 -6.87 -5.13 -14.06
C ASN A 311 -8.13 -5.14 -13.18
N ASP A 312 -9.25 -5.64 -13.71
CA ASP A 312 -10.57 -5.56 -13.08
C ASP A 312 -11.07 -6.89 -12.51
N GLY A 313 -10.20 -7.91 -12.43
CA GLY A 313 -10.56 -9.26 -12.00
C GLY A 313 -9.80 -10.33 -12.77
N TYR A 314 -10.52 -11.36 -13.24
CA TYR A 314 -9.96 -12.49 -13.97
C TYR A 314 -10.67 -12.71 -15.31
N ARG A 315 -10.00 -13.38 -16.25
CA ARG A 315 -10.57 -13.83 -17.51
C ARG A 315 -10.25 -15.30 -17.74
N LEU A 316 -11.22 -16.10 -18.18
CA LEU A 316 -10.97 -17.46 -18.63
C LEU A 316 -10.01 -17.46 -19.83
N ARG A 317 -9.01 -18.34 -19.84
CA ARG A 317 -8.02 -18.40 -20.92
C ARG A 317 -8.61 -18.88 -22.24
N GLN A 318 -9.58 -19.79 -22.15
CA GLN A 318 -10.25 -20.38 -23.31
C GLN A 318 -11.64 -19.78 -23.45
N PRO A 319 -12.05 -19.37 -24.67
CA PRO A 319 -13.42 -19.02 -24.95
C PRO A 319 -14.35 -20.21 -24.68
N LEU A 320 -15.54 -19.93 -24.17
CA LEU A 320 -16.56 -20.95 -23.89
C LEU A 320 -17.68 -20.86 -24.94
N PRO A 321 -18.00 -21.96 -25.64
CA PRO A 321 -19.12 -21.98 -26.57
C PRO A 321 -20.50 -21.89 -25.87
N SER A 322 -21.51 -21.37 -26.55
CA SER A 322 -22.92 -21.44 -26.12
C SER A 322 -23.32 -22.85 -25.72
N GLY A 323 -24.11 -22.99 -24.66
CA GLY A 323 -24.48 -24.30 -24.10
C GLY A 323 -23.48 -24.89 -23.10
N THR A 324 -22.23 -24.39 -23.06
CA THR A 324 -21.24 -24.82 -22.07
C THR A 324 -21.79 -24.74 -20.65
N ARG A 325 -21.55 -25.78 -19.86
CA ARG A 325 -21.91 -25.85 -18.46
C ARG A 325 -20.68 -25.86 -17.57
N PHE A 326 -20.73 -25.05 -16.52
CA PHE A 326 -19.65 -24.96 -15.53
C PHE A 326 -20.22 -24.68 -14.14
N ARG A 327 -19.48 -25.06 -13.11
CA ARG A 327 -19.76 -24.70 -11.72
C ARG A 327 -18.60 -23.87 -11.17
N VAL A 328 -18.87 -23.09 -10.14
CA VAL A 328 -17.84 -22.36 -9.41
C VAL A 328 -17.80 -22.89 -7.99
N GLU A 329 -16.60 -23.20 -7.53
CA GLU A 329 -16.35 -23.51 -6.12
C GLU A 329 -15.61 -22.34 -5.51
N ALA A 330 -16.22 -21.70 -4.52
CA ALA A 330 -15.69 -20.47 -3.95
C ALA A 330 -15.56 -20.61 -2.43
N SER A 331 -14.41 -20.21 -1.91
CA SER A 331 -14.09 -20.24 -0.49
C SER A 331 -13.94 -18.84 0.08
N SER A 332 -14.41 -18.65 1.30
CA SER A 332 -14.24 -17.40 2.06
C SER A 332 -13.25 -17.61 3.19
N GLN A 333 -12.40 -16.61 3.46
CA GLN A 333 -11.50 -16.58 4.60
C GLN A 333 -12.09 -15.86 5.81
N PHE A 334 -13.33 -15.37 5.70
CA PHE A 334 -14.07 -14.70 6.76
C PHE A 334 -15.53 -15.21 6.82
N ASN A 335 -16.22 -14.94 7.92
CA ASN A 335 -17.64 -15.30 8.05
C ASN A 335 -18.50 -14.26 7.33
N GLY A 336 -19.46 -14.70 6.52
CA GLY A 336 -20.23 -13.78 5.70
C GLY A 336 -21.17 -14.51 4.75
N SER A 337 -21.45 -13.88 3.61
CA SER A 337 -22.26 -14.45 2.53
C SER A 337 -21.57 -14.33 1.19
N LEU A 338 -21.86 -15.26 0.30
CA LEU A 338 -21.41 -15.23 -1.09
C LEU A 338 -22.61 -15.13 -2.02
N TYR A 339 -22.56 -14.18 -2.95
CA TYR A 339 -23.57 -14.02 -3.99
C TYR A 339 -22.93 -14.09 -5.37
N VAL A 340 -23.72 -14.46 -6.37
CA VAL A 340 -23.29 -14.41 -7.77
C VAL A 340 -24.27 -13.57 -8.58
N ILE A 341 -23.72 -12.61 -9.30
CA ILE A 341 -24.43 -11.89 -10.36
C ILE A 341 -23.82 -12.29 -11.70
N GLY A 342 -24.67 -12.78 -12.59
CA GLY A 342 -24.33 -12.98 -14.00
C GLY A 342 -24.72 -11.75 -14.79
N GLY A 343 -23.94 -11.39 -15.80
CA GLY A 343 -24.37 -10.41 -16.78
C GLY A 343 -23.55 -10.45 -18.05
N ASP A 344 -23.89 -9.58 -18.99
CA ASP A 344 -23.26 -9.54 -20.30
C ASP A 344 -22.85 -8.11 -20.70
N ALA A 345 -22.15 -8.00 -21.83
CA ALA A 345 -21.71 -6.70 -22.36
C ALA A 345 -22.87 -5.79 -22.83
N SER A 346 -24.07 -6.33 -23.07
CA SER A 346 -25.28 -5.53 -23.33
C SER A 346 -25.80 -4.80 -22.09
N GLY A 347 -25.36 -5.22 -20.90
CA GLY A 347 -25.74 -4.61 -19.63
C GLY A 347 -26.93 -5.29 -18.96
N ASP A 348 -27.29 -6.50 -19.39
CA ASP A 348 -28.26 -7.33 -18.68
C ASP A 348 -27.55 -8.01 -17.50
N TYR A 349 -28.08 -7.82 -16.29
CA TYR A 349 -27.54 -8.41 -15.06
C TYR A 349 -28.64 -9.11 -14.28
N VAL A 350 -28.36 -10.34 -13.84
CA VAL A 350 -29.28 -11.21 -13.09
C VAL A 350 -28.57 -11.92 -11.94
N THR A 351 -29.29 -12.20 -10.87
CA THR A 351 -28.76 -13.02 -9.78
C THR A 351 -28.67 -14.48 -10.20
N LEU A 352 -27.49 -15.07 -10.12
CA LEU A 352 -27.27 -16.50 -10.37
C LEU A 352 -27.24 -17.33 -9.09
N PHE A 353 -26.88 -16.73 -7.95
CA PHE A 353 -26.84 -17.37 -6.63
C PHE A 353 -27.13 -16.38 -5.50
N PRO A 354 -27.95 -16.76 -4.49
CA PRO A 354 -28.65 -18.04 -4.34
C PRO A 354 -29.82 -18.18 -5.33
N ARG A 355 -30.17 -19.43 -5.68
CA ARG A 355 -31.34 -19.73 -6.54
C ARG A 355 -32.52 -20.15 -5.67
N GLY A 356 -33.51 -19.26 -5.50
CA GLY A 356 -34.69 -19.54 -4.66
C GLY A 356 -34.36 -19.62 -3.17
N ASP A 357 -35.34 -20.04 -2.35
CA ASP A 357 -35.28 -19.94 -0.89
C ASP A 357 -34.69 -21.17 -0.17
N TRP A 358 -34.18 -22.15 -0.94
CA TRP A 358 -33.75 -23.46 -0.43
C TRP A 358 -32.23 -23.59 -0.28
N VAL A 359 -31.45 -22.59 -0.70
CA VAL A 359 -29.99 -22.55 -0.54
C VAL A 359 -29.58 -21.26 0.15
N THR A 360 -28.85 -21.38 1.26
CA THR A 360 -28.30 -20.22 1.97
C THR A 360 -27.02 -19.71 1.30
N PRO A 361 -26.84 -18.39 1.15
CA PRO A 361 -25.58 -17.81 0.67
C PRO A 361 -24.51 -17.73 1.78
N TYR A 362 -24.85 -18.04 3.03
CA TYR A 362 -23.96 -17.88 4.17
C TYR A 362 -22.80 -18.88 4.13
N THR A 363 -21.60 -18.41 4.48
CA THR A 363 -20.35 -19.19 4.51
C THR A 363 -19.56 -18.86 5.77
N HIS A 364 -18.89 -19.87 6.33
CA HIS A 364 -17.91 -19.69 7.40
C HIS A 364 -16.51 -19.59 6.81
N SER A 365 -15.61 -18.93 7.54
CA SER A 365 -14.18 -18.92 7.20
C SER A 365 -13.65 -20.34 6.99
N GLY A 366 -12.97 -20.56 5.87
CA GLY A 366 -12.40 -21.85 5.46
C GLY A 366 -13.37 -22.81 4.78
N THR A 367 -14.65 -22.45 4.60
CA THR A 367 -15.62 -23.30 3.90
C THR A 367 -15.70 -22.97 2.41
N THR A 368 -15.97 -23.98 1.59
CA THR A 368 -16.17 -23.84 0.15
C THR A 368 -17.63 -24.04 -0.19
N LEU A 369 -18.24 -23.08 -0.87
CA LEU A 369 -19.59 -23.18 -1.41
C LEU A 369 -19.56 -23.68 -2.85
N LEU A 370 -20.53 -24.53 -3.18
CA LEU A 370 -20.82 -24.98 -4.54
C LEU A 370 -21.81 -23.99 -5.17
N LEU A 371 -21.45 -23.41 -6.32
CA LEU A 371 -22.28 -22.44 -7.03
C LEU A 371 -22.64 -23.01 -8.41
N PRO A 372 -23.93 -23.03 -8.80
CA PRO A 372 -25.03 -22.25 -8.20
C PRO A 372 -25.95 -23.03 -7.25
N GLY A 373 -25.64 -24.27 -6.87
CA GLY A 373 -26.58 -25.14 -6.14
C GLY A 373 -25.89 -26.01 -5.09
N PRO A 374 -26.68 -26.73 -4.26
CA PRO A 374 -26.18 -27.37 -3.05
C PRO A 374 -25.39 -28.67 -3.32
N THR A 375 -25.35 -29.14 -4.57
CA THR A 375 -24.65 -30.36 -4.94
C THR A 375 -23.73 -30.15 -6.14
N GLU A 376 -22.77 -31.05 -6.28
CA GLU A 376 -21.81 -31.10 -7.39
C GLU A 376 -22.45 -31.27 -8.77
N GLN A 377 -23.74 -31.62 -8.81
CA GLN A 377 -24.51 -31.84 -10.03
C GLN A 377 -25.20 -30.56 -10.56
N HIS A 378 -25.03 -29.41 -9.89
CA HIS A 378 -25.61 -28.14 -10.30
C HIS A 378 -24.60 -27.30 -11.11
N PHE A 379 -25.00 -26.85 -12.29
CA PHE A 379 -24.15 -26.05 -13.19
C PHE A 379 -24.86 -24.77 -13.67
N THR A 380 -24.05 -23.77 -13.99
CA THR A 380 -24.43 -22.60 -14.79
C THR A 380 -24.28 -22.95 -16.26
N ARG A 381 -25.26 -22.57 -17.10
CA ARG A 381 -25.26 -22.80 -18.55
C ARG A 381 -25.16 -21.47 -19.29
N LEU A 382 -24.24 -21.35 -20.25
CA LEU A 382 -24.20 -20.22 -21.18
C LEU A 382 -25.37 -20.28 -22.15
N ASN A 383 -26.03 -19.14 -22.37
CA ASN A 383 -27.14 -19.01 -23.31
C ASN A 383 -26.62 -18.90 -24.77
N ASP A 384 -27.45 -18.42 -25.69
CA ASP A 384 -27.07 -18.29 -27.11
C ASP A 384 -26.59 -16.85 -27.46
N THR A 385 -26.52 -15.96 -26.48
CA THR A 385 -26.08 -14.56 -26.64
C THR A 385 -24.56 -14.50 -26.54
N VAL A 386 -23.89 -14.48 -27.69
CA VAL A 386 -22.42 -14.40 -27.77
C VAL A 386 -21.90 -13.01 -27.39
N GLY A 387 -20.66 -12.95 -26.89
CA GLY A 387 -20.03 -11.72 -26.46
C GLY A 387 -19.11 -11.93 -25.26
N THR A 388 -18.96 -10.90 -24.43
CA THR A 388 -18.30 -11.04 -23.13
C THR A 388 -19.35 -11.16 -22.05
N ASP A 389 -19.32 -12.29 -21.36
CA ASP A 389 -20.13 -12.54 -20.16
C ASP A 389 -19.31 -12.31 -18.90
N TYR A 390 -20.01 -11.95 -17.83
CA TYR A 390 -19.44 -11.65 -16.52
C TYR A 390 -20.07 -12.54 -15.46
N TYR A 391 -19.22 -13.22 -14.70
CA TYR A 391 -19.59 -13.97 -13.51
C TYR A 391 -18.99 -13.24 -12.30
N VAL A 392 -19.82 -12.45 -11.62
CA VAL A 392 -19.39 -11.57 -10.52
C VAL A 392 -19.65 -12.26 -9.19
N LEU A 393 -18.57 -12.61 -8.49
CA LEU A 393 -18.60 -13.13 -7.13
C LEU A 393 -18.59 -11.96 -6.15
N LEU A 394 -19.60 -11.89 -5.28
CA LEU A 394 -19.70 -10.88 -4.23
C LEU A 394 -19.51 -11.55 -2.87
N TYR A 395 -18.37 -11.30 -2.24
CA TYR A 395 -18.04 -11.75 -0.90
C TYR A 395 -18.44 -10.65 0.08
N THR A 396 -19.38 -10.92 1.00
CA THR A 396 -19.98 -9.88 1.86
C THR A 396 -19.89 -10.24 3.33
N GLN A 397 -19.51 -9.30 4.18
CA GLN A 397 -19.54 -9.50 5.64
C GLN A 397 -20.99 -9.38 6.16
N GLU A 398 -21.77 -8.44 5.62
CA GLU A 398 -23.21 -8.33 5.89
C GLU A 398 -24.06 -8.87 4.73
N PRO A 399 -25.28 -9.37 4.99
CA PRO A 399 -26.19 -9.82 3.94
C PRO A 399 -26.48 -8.75 2.87
N LEU A 400 -26.72 -9.22 1.65
CA LEU A 400 -26.98 -8.39 0.48
C LEU A 400 -28.27 -8.83 -0.23
N ASP A 401 -29.05 -7.87 -0.71
CA ASP A 401 -30.11 -8.15 -1.69
C ASP A 401 -29.48 -8.18 -3.09
N ALA A 402 -29.02 -9.36 -3.50
CA ALA A 402 -28.35 -9.55 -4.79
C ALA A 402 -29.25 -9.21 -5.99
N GLN A 403 -30.58 -9.42 -5.87
CA GLN A 403 -31.53 -9.06 -6.93
C GLN A 403 -31.63 -7.55 -7.10
N ALA A 404 -31.69 -6.80 -5.99
CA ALA A 404 -31.65 -5.34 -6.03
C ALA A 404 -30.32 -4.81 -6.59
N VAL A 405 -29.19 -5.45 -6.24
CA VAL A 405 -27.88 -5.07 -6.79
C VAL A 405 -27.82 -5.31 -8.29
N ALA A 406 -28.22 -6.49 -8.78
CA ALA A 406 -28.28 -6.78 -10.22
C ALA A 406 -29.18 -5.78 -10.96
N ALA A 407 -30.36 -5.47 -10.42
CA ALA A 407 -31.26 -4.48 -11.00
C ALA A 407 -30.67 -3.05 -11.05
N ARG A 408 -29.89 -2.65 -10.04
CA ARG A 408 -29.17 -1.37 -10.05
C ARG A 408 -28.02 -1.37 -11.06
N MET A 409 -27.27 -2.47 -11.15
CA MET A 409 -26.20 -2.63 -12.14
C MET A 409 -26.73 -2.53 -13.58
N ALA A 410 -27.88 -3.16 -13.86
CA ALA A 410 -28.52 -3.11 -15.17
C ALA A 410 -28.96 -1.68 -15.57
N ARG A 411 -29.39 -0.85 -14.61
CA ARG A 411 -29.79 0.55 -14.84
C ARG A 411 -28.60 1.52 -14.97
N ALA A 412 -27.43 1.14 -14.46
CA ALA A 412 -26.23 1.96 -14.54
C ALA A 412 -25.62 1.91 -15.96
N SER A 413 -24.53 2.63 -16.18
CA SER A 413 -23.79 2.66 -17.45
C SER A 413 -22.29 2.58 -17.19
N GLY A 414 -21.52 2.16 -18.20
CA GLY A 414 -20.07 2.03 -18.12
C GLY A 414 -19.61 0.59 -17.86
N SER A 415 -18.36 0.45 -17.41
CA SER A 415 -17.74 -0.85 -17.12
C SER A 415 -18.43 -1.58 -15.96
N VAL A 416 -18.16 -2.88 -15.82
CA VAL A 416 -18.66 -3.69 -14.69
C VAL A 416 -18.29 -3.05 -13.35
N ALA A 417 -17.05 -2.57 -13.21
CA ALA A 417 -16.59 -1.88 -12.01
C ALA A 417 -17.38 -0.59 -11.73
N ALA A 418 -17.68 0.21 -12.76
CA ALA A 418 -18.50 1.42 -12.61
C ALA A 418 -19.94 1.09 -12.20
N ARG A 419 -20.52 0.03 -12.78
CA ARG A 419 -21.87 -0.46 -12.44
C ARG A 419 -21.95 -0.99 -11.02
N LEU A 420 -20.95 -1.77 -10.58
CA LEU A 420 -20.82 -2.24 -9.20
C LEU A 420 -20.73 -1.07 -8.22
N ARG A 421 -19.86 -0.10 -8.50
CA ARG A 421 -19.73 1.11 -7.66
C ARG A 421 -21.03 1.91 -7.61
N SER A 422 -21.78 2.00 -8.71
CA SER A 422 -23.11 2.63 -8.72
C SER A 422 -24.15 1.84 -7.91
N ALA A 423 -24.06 0.52 -7.85
CA ALA A 423 -25.05 -0.33 -7.19
C ALA A 423 -24.81 -0.50 -5.69
N LEU A 424 -23.55 -0.51 -5.26
CA LEU A 424 -23.09 -0.80 -3.90
C LEU A 424 -22.58 0.44 -3.16
N GLY A 425 -22.15 1.49 -3.87
CA GLY A 425 -21.61 2.71 -3.26
C GLY A 425 -20.43 2.42 -2.32
N ASN A 426 -20.52 2.92 -1.09
CA ASN A 426 -19.47 2.77 -0.07
C ASN A 426 -19.36 1.35 0.50
N ARG A 427 -20.34 0.46 0.23
CA ARG A 427 -20.24 -0.95 0.63
C ARG A 427 -19.20 -1.71 -0.18
N LEU A 428 -18.86 -1.25 -1.39
CA LEU A 428 -17.89 -1.91 -2.25
C LEU A 428 -16.47 -1.50 -1.87
N VAL A 429 -15.62 -2.49 -1.59
CA VAL A 429 -14.19 -2.29 -1.35
C VAL A 429 -13.54 -1.58 -2.56
N PRO A 430 -12.80 -0.48 -2.34
CA PRO A 430 -12.04 0.19 -3.39
C PRO A 430 -11.01 -0.73 -4.07
N GLN A 431 -10.76 -0.51 -5.36
CA GLN A 431 -9.88 -1.39 -6.15
C GLN A 431 -8.40 -1.30 -5.72
N ASP A 432 -7.99 -0.14 -5.21
CA ASP A 432 -6.68 0.13 -4.64
C ASP A 432 -6.49 -0.49 -3.24
N GLU A 433 -7.58 -0.81 -2.56
CA GLU A 433 -7.60 -1.51 -1.25
C GLU A 433 -7.80 -3.03 -1.41
N MET A 434 -7.89 -3.54 -2.65
CA MET A 434 -8.06 -4.96 -2.96
C MET A 434 -6.92 -5.48 -3.84
N GLU A 435 -6.30 -6.58 -3.41
CA GLU A 435 -5.19 -7.22 -4.11
C GLU A 435 -5.64 -8.58 -4.66
N LEU A 436 -5.51 -8.77 -5.97
CA LEU A 436 -5.86 -10.02 -6.64
C LEU A 436 -4.68 -10.99 -6.63
N LEU A 437 -4.95 -12.25 -6.28
CA LEU A 437 -3.93 -13.30 -6.23
C LEU A 437 -3.25 -13.49 -7.59
N ALA A 438 -1.93 -13.72 -7.56
CA ALA A 438 -1.10 -13.89 -8.75
C ALA A 438 -1.42 -15.18 -9.53
N SER A 439 -1.92 -16.21 -8.85
CA SER A 439 -2.29 -17.51 -9.41
C SER A 439 -3.66 -17.95 -8.89
N GLY A 440 -4.50 -18.48 -9.77
CA GLY A 440 -5.89 -18.82 -9.44
C GLY A 440 -6.78 -17.59 -9.31
N ILE A 441 -8.06 -17.80 -9.00
CA ILE A 441 -9.01 -16.71 -8.72
C ILE A 441 -9.00 -16.47 -7.22
N GLY A 442 -8.72 -15.25 -6.78
CA GLY A 442 -8.91 -14.85 -5.39
C GLY A 442 -8.47 -13.43 -5.10
N PHE A 443 -8.65 -13.00 -3.86
CA PHE A 443 -8.31 -11.66 -3.41
C PHE A 443 -7.98 -11.62 -1.92
N GLU A 444 -7.27 -10.57 -1.54
CA GLU A 444 -7.10 -10.09 -0.16
C GLU A 444 -7.43 -8.59 -0.14
N ALA A 445 -8.18 -8.14 0.86
CA ALA A 445 -8.61 -6.76 0.99
C ALA A 445 -8.49 -6.25 2.43
N ASP A 446 -8.20 -4.96 2.55
CA ASP A 446 -8.44 -4.16 3.75
C ASP A 446 -9.76 -3.43 3.49
N SER A 447 -10.83 -3.89 4.14
CA SER A 447 -12.17 -3.46 3.80
C SER A 447 -12.49 -2.05 4.31
N GLY A 448 -11.78 -1.58 5.35
CA GLY A 448 -12.06 -0.30 6.00
C GLY A 448 -13.51 -0.24 6.50
N ASP A 449 -14.29 0.69 5.95
CA ASP A 449 -15.73 0.81 6.23
C ASP A 449 -16.62 0.06 5.21
N ALA A 450 -16.03 -0.51 4.16
CA ALA A 450 -16.74 -1.31 3.16
C ALA A 450 -16.92 -2.75 3.65
N ASP A 451 -17.91 -3.45 3.13
CA ASP A 451 -18.26 -4.80 3.59
C ASP A 451 -18.50 -5.80 2.44
N VAL A 452 -18.29 -5.37 1.18
CA VAL A 452 -18.48 -6.16 -0.03
C VAL A 452 -17.22 -6.09 -0.90
N ALA A 453 -16.56 -7.24 -1.09
CA ALA A 453 -15.52 -7.41 -2.07
C ALA A 453 -16.07 -8.11 -3.33
N ALA A 454 -15.77 -7.57 -4.51
CA ALA A 454 -16.27 -8.08 -5.78
C ALA A 454 -15.13 -8.63 -6.65
N VAL A 455 -15.22 -9.90 -7.01
CA VAL A 455 -14.30 -10.53 -7.97
C VAL A 455 -15.05 -10.77 -9.28
N VAL A 456 -14.63 -10.09 -10.34
CA VAL A 456 -15.22 -10.22 -11.67
C VAL A 456 -14.47 -11.29 -12.46
N LEU A 457 -15.17 -12.33 -12.91
CA LEU A 457 -14.66 -13.27 -13.90
C LEU A 457 -15.30 -12.97 -15.26
N SER A 458 -14.47 -12.63 -16.25
CA SER A 458 -14.89 -12.41 -17.63
C SER A 458 -14.76 -13.71 -18.45
N ILE A 459 -15.75 -13.97 -19.28
CA ILE A 459 -15.84 -15.16 -20.14
C ILE A 459 -16.02 -14.67 -21.58
N ASP A 460 -15.10 -15.06 -22.46
CA ASP A 460 -15.29 -14.87 -23.90
C ASP A 460 -16.26 -15.94 -24.39
N HIS A 461 -17.53 -15.56 -24.56
CA HIS A 461 -18.61 -16.43 -24.95
C HIS A 461 -18.77 -16.40 -26.48
N VAL A 462 -18.51 -17.55 -27.11
CA VAL A 462 -18.57 -17.73 -28.56
C VAL A 462 -19.73 -18.63 -28.96
N ALA A 463 -20.13 -18.59 -30.23
CA ALA A 463 -21.14 -19.50 -30.73
C ALA A 463 -20.69 -20.96 -30.56
N ALA A 464 -21.63 -21.88 -30.39
CA ALA A 464 -21.37 -23.31 -30.45
C ALA A 464 -20.62 -23.66 -31.76
N ASP A 465 -19.58 -24.48 -31.67
CA ASP A 465 -18.86 -24.98 -32.85
C ASP A 465 -19.63 -26.17 -33.43
N PRO A 466 -20.27 -26.04 -34.60
CA PRO A 466 -21.04 -27.13 -35.20
C PRO A 466 -20.16 -28.30 -35.68
N ALA A 467 -18.83 -28.13 -35.76
CA ALA A 467 -17.90 -29.17 -36.15
C ALA A 467 -17.32 -29.97 -34.97
N LYS A 468 -17.57 -29.53 -33.73
CA LYS A 468 -17.13 -30.24 -32.52
C LYS A 468 -18.25 -31.19 -32.11
N ASP A 469 -18.05 -32.49 -32.34
CA ASP A 469 -18.96 -33.52 -31.86
C ASP A 469 -18.96 -33.51 -30.32
N ASP A 470 -20.13 -33.22 -29.76
CA ASP A 470 -20.42 -33.48 -28.37
C ASP A 470 -20.52 -34.99 -28.19
N SER A 471 -19.65 -35.57 -27.37
CA SER A 471 -19.64 -36.99 -27.06
C SER A 471 -20.09 -37.29 -25.64
N ASP A 472 -20.38 -36.25 -24.84
CA ASP A 472 -20.74 -36.42 -23.45
C ASP A 472 -22.22 -36.79 -23.35
N ALA A 473 -22.52 -37.78 -22.51
CA ALA A 473 -23.91 -38.17 -22.28
C ALA A 473 -24.57 -37.19 -21.31
N PRO A 474 -25.88 -36.89 -21.44
CA PRO A 474 -26.52 -35.95 -20.55
C PRO A 474 -26.51 -36.37 -19.08
N LEU A 475 -26.07 -35.47 -18.21
CA LEU A 475 -26.14 -35.64 -16.77
C LEU A 475 -27.59 -35.43 -16.29
N ILE A 476 -28.20 -36.48 -15.74
CA ILE A 476 -29.56 -36.44 -15.19
C ILE A 476 -29.48 -36.13 -13.69
N VAL A 477 -30.09 -35.03 -13.26
CA VAL A 477 -30.04 -34.52 -11.88
C VAL A 477 -31.46 -34.33 -11.37
N LEU A 478 -31.77 -34.85 -10.18
CA LEU A 478 -33.06 -34.61 -9.55
C LEU A 478 -33.04 -33.35 -8.69
N THR A 479 -34.10 -32.55 -8.77
CA THR A 479 -34.29 -31.33 -7.99
C THR A 479 -35.44 -31.45 -7.01
N GLU A 480 -36.44 -32.30 -7.28
CA GLU A 480 -37.53 -32.55 -6.34
C GLU A 480 -38.13 -33.96 -6.56
N PRO A 481 -38.18 -34.84 -5.55
CA PRO A 481 -37.37 -34.78 -4.33
C PRO A 481 -35.86 -34.81 -4.68
N ALA A 482 -35.07 -33.94 -4.05
CA ALA A 482 -33.63 -33.91 -4.24
C ALA A 482 -32.95 -34.99 -3.37
N PRO A 483 -31.91 -35.69 -3.87
CA PRO A 483 -31.02 -36.47 -3.03
C PRO A 483 -30.33 -35.61 -1.97
N GLU A 484 -29.96 -36.20 -0.83
CA GLU A 484 -29.17 -35.50 0.19
C GLU A 484 -27.72 -35.31 -0.26
N ALA A 485 -27.03 -34.33 0.34
CA ALA A 485 -25.61 -34.13 0.08
C ALA A 485 -24.82 -35.38 0.51
N PHE A 486 -23.90 -35.84 -0.35
CA PHE A 486 -23.09 -37.06 -0.18
C PHE A 486 -23.82 -38.40 -0.35
N ASP A 487 -25.08 -38.40 -0.78
CA ASP A 487 -25.75 -39.64 -1.19
C ASP A 487 -24.98 -40.31 -2.33
N SER A 488 -24.81 -41.64 -2.24
CA SER A 488 -24.34 -42.44 -3.36
C SER A 488 -25.40 -42.50 -4.46
N ASP A 489 -25.00 -42.86 -5.68
CA ASP A 489 -25.95 -42.97 -6.81
C ASP A 489 -27.10 -43.96 -6.57
N ASP A 490 -26.91 -44.92 -5.66
CA ASP A 490 -27.89 -45.94 -5.29
C ASP A 490 -28.69 -45.59 -4.02
N ALA A 491 -28.53 -44.37 -3.47
CA ALA A 491 -29.26 -43.93 -2.29
C ALA A 491 -30.78 -43.98 -2.51
N VAL A 492 -31.50 -44.38 -1.46
CA VAL A 492 -32.96 -44.49 -1.50
C VAL A 492 -33.57 -43.15 -1.11
N ILE A 493 -34.29 -42.52 -2.05
CA ILE A 493 -34.90 -41.22 -1.89
C ILE A 493 -36.29 -41.38 -1.22
N PRO A 494 -36.50 -40.81 -0.02
CA PRO A 494 -37.80 -40.86 0.64
C PRO A 494 -38.84 -39.97 -0.05
N VAL A 495 -40.08 -40.46 -0.18
CA VAL A 495 -41.22 -39.69 -0.68
C VAL A 495 -42.43 -39.75 0.26
N PRO A 496 -43.17 -38.64 0.43
CA PRO A 496 -44.25 -38.53 1.41
C PRO A 496 -45.51 -39.33 1.03
N SER A 497 -45.67 -39.64 -0.26
CA SER A 497 -46.83 -40.34 -0.79
C SER A 497 -46.46 -41.11 -2.04
N ARG A 498 -47.30 -42.11 -2.38
CA ARG A 498 -47.10 -42.94 -3.58
C ARG A 498 -47.22 -42.15 -4.86
N LEU A 499 -48.18 -41.23 -4.89
CA LEU A 499 -48.31 -40.24 -5.94
C LEU A 499 -47.48 -39.03 -5.55
N PHE A 500 -46.47 -38.71 -6.34
CA PHE A 500 -45.62 -37.54 -6.10
C PHE A 500 -45.14 -36.95 -7.42
N ARG A 501 -44.62 -35.73 -7.34
CA ARG A 501 -44.04 -35.03 -8.48
C ARG A 501 -42.53 -35.20 -8.45
N LEU A 502 -41.99 -35.59 -9.60
CA LEU A 502 -40.57 -35.71 -9.85
C LEU A 502 -40.14 -34.56 -10.76
N GLU A 503 -39.16 -33.78 -10.32
CA GLU A 503 -38.52 -32.72 -11.07
C GLU A 503 -37.03 -32.95 -11.16
N GLY A 504 -36.46 -32.54 -12.28
CA GLY A 504 -35.03 -32.60 -12.49
C GLY A 504 -34.56 -31.85 -13.71
N MET A 505 -33.28 -32.03 -14.00
CA MET A 505 -32.55 -31.41 -15.09
C MET A 505 -31.75 -32.48 -15.83
N ALA A 506 -31.92 -32.54 -17.16
CA ALA A 506 -30.98 -33.21 -18.05
C ALA A 506 -29.97 -32.17 -18.57
N GLN A 507 -28.68 -32.39 -18.30
CA GLN A 507 -27.64 -31.39 -18.48
C GLN A 507 -26.53 -31.91 -19.38
N ASP A 508 -26.30 -31.25 -20.50
CA ASP A 508 -25.27 -31.59 -21.48
C ASP A 508 -24.91 -30.35 -22.32
N GLN A 509 -23.75 -30.29 -22.99
CA GLN A 509 -23.40 -29.15 -23.83
C GLN A 509 -24.42 -28.88 -24.95
N SER A 510 -25.11 -29.91 -25.44
CA SER A 510 -26.13 -29.78 -26.48
C SER A 510 -27.59 -29.61 -25.97
N GLU A 511 -28.57 -29.58 -26.89
CA GLU A 511 -30.00 -29.53 -26.55
C GLU A 511 -30.55 -30.93 -26.28
N ILE A 512 -31.52 -31.05 -25.36
CA ILE A 512 -32.18 -32.33 -25.09
C ILE A 512 -33.21 -32.61 -26.18
N ALA A 513 -32.96 -33.64 -26.97
CA ALA A 513 -33.83 -34.07 -28.07
C ALA A 513 -34.97 -34.98 -27.62
N SER A 514 -34.76 -35.79 -26.57
CA SER A 514 -35.81 -36.61 -25.96
C SER A 514 -35.52 -36.94 -24.50
N LEU A 515 -36.58 -37.09 -23.71
CA LEU A 515 -36.53 -37.54 -22.33
C LEU A 515 -37.71 -38.45 -22.04
N LYS A 516 -37.44 -39.59 -21.40
CA LYS A 516 -38.43 -40.57 -20.98
C LYS A 516 -38.22 -40.92 -19.51
N VAL A 517 -39.29 -40.82 -18.73
CA VAL A 517 -39.31 -41.30 -17.34
C VAL A 517 -40.14 -42.57 -17.31
N GLU A 518 -39.51 -43.71 -17.02
CA GLU A 518 -40.19 -45.00 -16.98
C GLU A 518 -41.20 -45.06 -15.82
N GLY A 519 -42.43 -45.51 -16.11
CA GLY A 519 -43.49 -45.60 -15.10
C GLY A 519 -44.20 -44.28 -14.79
N ALA A 520 -43.87 -43.17 -15.46
CA ALA A 520 -44.57 -41.90 -15.26
C ALA A 520 -45.99 -41.92 -15.84
N LEU A 521 -46.96 -41.40 -15.07
CA LEU A 521 -48.33 -41.17 -15.53
C LEU A 521 -48.38 -40.06 -16.58
N SER A 522 -47.57 -39.03 -16.37
CA SER A 522 -47.37 -37.93 -17.31
C SER A 522 -45.95 -37.39 -17.18
N SER A 523 -45.38 -36.89 -18.27
CA SER A 523 -44.08 -36.19 -18.24
C SER A 523 -44.02 -35.09 -19.28
N ARG A 524 -43.24 -34.04 -18.97
CA ARG A 524 -42.90 -32.93 -19.86
C ARG A 524 -41.45 -32.53 -19.64
N TYR A 525 -40.79 -32.10 -20.70
CA TYR A 525 -39.44 -31.58 -20.63
C TYR A 525 -39.26 -30.40 -21.59
N SER A 526 -38.22 -29.60 -21.34
CA SER A 526 -37.75 -28.55 -22.22
C SER A 526 -36.47 -29.01 -22.93
N SER A 527 -36.24 -28.56 -24.17
CA SER A 527 -34.97 -28.79 -24.88
C SER A 527 -33.76 -28.24 -24.12
N ARG A 528 -33.99 -27.34 -23.14
CA ARG A 528 -32.92 -26.80 -22.29
C ARG A 528 -32.55 -27.64 -21.08
N GLY A 529 -33.22 -28.78 -20.85
CA GLY A 529 -32.90 -29.71 -19.76
C GLY A 529 -33.96 -29.90 -18.69
N PRO A 530 -34.66 -28.86 -18.19
CA PRO A 530 -35.65 -29.03 -17.14
C PRO A 530 -36.75 -30.02 -17.54
N PHE A 531 -37.11 -30.91 -16.62
CA PHE A 531 -38.20 -31.85 -16.79
C PHE A 531 -39.03 -32.02 -15.52
N ARG A 532 -40.26 -32.48 -15.74
CA ARG A 532 -41.23 -32.81 -14.70
C ARG A 532 -41.98 -34.07 -15.09
N ALA A 533 -42.20 -34.95 -14.13
CA ALA A 533 -43.05 -36.13 -14.28
C ALA A 533 -43.95 -36.33 -13.04
N GLU A 534 -45.13 -36.90 -13.26
CA GLU A 534 -45.98 -37.43 -12.19
C GLU A 534 -45.76 -38.93 -12.08
N ILE A 535 -45.40 -39.38 -10.88
CA ILE A 535 -45.04 -40.76 -10.59
C ILE A 535 -46.05 -41.34 -9.60
N GLU A 536 -46.48 -42.57 -9.85
CA GLU A 536 -47.19 -43.39 -8.87
C GLU A 536 -46.36 -44.65 -8.55
N LEU A 537 -45.92 -44.79 -7.31
CA LEU A 537 -45.17 -45.98 -6.88
C LEU A 537 -46.06 -47.23 -6.85
N PRO A 538 -45.53 -48.42 -7.24
CA PRO A 538 -46.20 -49.70 -7.10
C PRO A 538 -46.55 -50.06 -5.64
N GLU A 539 -47.47 -51.03 -5.44
CA GLU A 539 -47.74 -51.60 -4.12
C GLU A 539 -46.57 -52.45 -3.62
N GLY A 540 -46.20 -52.32 -2.33
CA GLY A 540 -45.17 -53.13 -1.67
C GLY A 540 -44.13 -52.31 -0.90
N PRO A 541 -43.22 -52.99 -0.17
CA PRO A 541 -42.30 -52.36 0.78
C PRO A 541 -41.15 -51.52 0.17
N GLY A 542 -41.04 -51.44 -1.16
CA GLY A 542 -39.93 -50.74 -1.84
C GLY A 542 -38.54 -51.38 -1.58
N PRO A 543 -37.44 -50.74 -2.00
CA PRO A 543 -37.40 -49.54 -2.85
C PRO A 543 -37.88 -49.82 -4.27
N HIS A 544 -38.46 -48.81 -4.89
CA HIS A 544 -39.00 -48.86 -6.25
C HIS A 544 -38.08 -48.12 -7.22
N PRO A 545 -37.52 -48.79 -8.24
CA PRO A 545 -36.62 -48.16 -9.19
C PRO A 545 -37.39 -47.34 -10.23
N ILE A 546 -36.91 -46.13 -10.52
CA ILE A 546 -37.41 -45.30 -11.63
C ILE A 546 -36.23 -44.94 -12.51
N SER A 547 -36.26 -45.42 -13.75
CA SER A 547 -35.26 -45.08 -14.76
C SER A 547 -35.67 -43.85 -15.55
N ILE A 548 -34.73 -42.93 -15.72
CA ILE A 548 -34.84 -41.78 -16.60
C ILE A 548 -33.86 -41.99 -17.74
N GLU A 549 -34.36 -41.98 -18.95
CA GLU A 549 -33.59 -42.06 -20.18
C GLU A 549 -33.63 -40.73 -20.90
N THR A 550 -32.47 -40.26 -21.37
CA THR A 550 -32.34 -39.01 -22.11
C THR A 550 -31.51 -39.24 -23.36
N ARG A 551 -31.83 -38.47 -24.40
CA ARG A 551 -31.03 -38.35 -25.60
C ARG A 551 -30.91 -36.88 -25.96
N ASP A 552 -29.71 -36.43 -26.26
CA ASP A 552 -29.47 -35.08 -26.73
C ASP A 552 -29.50 -34.96 -28.26
N ALA A 553 -29.27 -33.75 -28.76
CA ALA A 553 -29.29 -33.42 -30.18
C ALA A 553 -28.07 -33.98 -30.94
N ALA A 554 -26.95 -34.23 -30.26
CA ALA A 554 -25.79 -34.94 -30.81
C ALA A 554 -26.03 -36.46 -30.88
N GLY A 555 -27.06 -36.95 -30.19
CA GLY A 555 -27.49 -38.33 -30.18
C GLY A 555 -26.90 -39.16 -29.04
N ASN A 556 -26.16 -38.54 -28.11
CA ASN A 556 -25.66 -39.23 -26.93
C ASN A 556 -26.82 -39.52 -25.99
N THR A 557 -26.71 -40.63 -25.27
CA THR A 557 -27.79 -41.13 -24.42
C THR A 557 -27.30 -41.38 -23.01
N ALA A 558 -28.08 -40.95 -22.03
CA ALA A 558 -27.86 -41.30 -20.64
C ALA A 558 -29.10 -42.01 -20.07
N ARG A 559 -28.86 -43.03 -19.24
CA ARG A 559 -29.89 -43.69 -18.44
C ARG A 559 -29.44 -43.69 -16.99
N ARG A 560 -30.25 -43.12 -16.10
CA ARG A 560 -30.01 -43.13 -14.65
C ARG A 560 -31.22 -43.69 -13.93
N THR A 561 -31.00 -44.56 -12.95
CA THR A 561 -32.06 -45.17 -12.15
C THR A 561 -31.96 -44.66 -10.74
N PHE A 562 -33.08 -44.16 -10.21
CA PHE A 562 -33.19 -43.68 -8.83
C PHE A 562 -34.08 -44.63 -8.04
N GLN A 563 -33.75 -44.86 -6.78
CA GLN A 563 -34.49 -45.72 -5.87
C GLN A 563 -35.40 -44.87 -4.99
N PHE A 564 -36.70 -45.17 -4.93
CA PHE A 564 -37.66 -44.42 -4.10
C PHE A 564 -38.35 -45.32 -3.09
N SER A 565 -38.58 -44.79 -1.89
CA SER A 565 -39.36 -45.45 -0.84
C SER A 565 -40.32 -44.48 -0.18
N LEU A 566 -41.48 -44.98 0.24
CA LEU A 566 -42.38 -44.20 1.08
C LEU A 566 -41.71 -43.93 2.43
N THR A 567 -41.75 -42.70 2.90
CA THR A 567 -41.49 -42.42 4.31
C THR A 567 -42.54 -43.16 5.15
N PHE A 568 -42.08 -44.04 6.03
CA PHE A 568 -42.94 -44.60 7.06
C PHE A 568 -43.38 -43.44 7.98
N ASN A 569 -44.68 -43.16 8.02
CA ASN A 569 -45.27 -42.33 9.07
C ASN A 569 -45.27 -43.09 10.40
#